data_AF-A0A7S0L3E4-F1
#
_entry.id   AF-A0A7S0L3E4-F1
#
_cell.length_a   1.000
_cell.length_b   1.000
_cell.length_c   1.000
_cell.angle_alpha   90.00
_cell.angle_beta   90.00
_cell.angle_gamma   90.00
#
_symmetry.space_group_name_H-M   'P 1'
#
loop_
_entity.id
_entity.type
_entity.pdbx_description
1 polymer ?
#
loop_
_entity_poly.entity_id
_entity_poly.type
_entity_poly.pdbx_seq_one_letter_code
_entity_poly.pdbx_strand_id
1 'polypeptide(L)'
;RIGKMRLWAVLLVLSMMLVPAEAKRRSSRRSKSANTLKRDCERVTCKGAHEDDQENCVLKCQSPECYEQVYGADELEPGEVDRERSRRFSSCMTTMGKRKSGRRPAQQPEKRGEEGSVSAEQQPEL
;
A
#
# COMPACT_ATOMS: atom_id res chain seq x y z
N ARG A 1 -56.21 15.42 -9.61
CA ARG A 1 -55.13 14.42 -9.82
C ARG A 1 -53.74 15.07 -9.85
N ILE A 2 -53.59 16.25 -10.45
CA ILE A 2 -52.32 17.01 -10.55
C ILE A 2 -51.70 17.39 -9.18
N GLY A 3 -52.52 17.72 -8.18
CA GLY A 3 -52.02 18.02 -6.83
C GLY A 3 -51.35 16.83 -6.13
N LYS A 4 -51.82 15.61 -6.39
CA LYS A 4 -51.23 14.38 -5.84
C LYS A 4 -49.88 14.09 -6.50
N MET A 5 -49.76 14.31 -7.81
CA MET A 5 -48.50 14.17 -8.56
C MET A 5 -47.42 15.14 -8.05
N ARG A 6 -47.81 16.40 -7.77
CA ARG A 6 -46.89 17.41 -7.21
C ARG A 6 -46.45 17.07 -5.78
N LEU A 7 -47.35 16.57 -4.94
CA LEU A 7 -47.02 16.15 -3.58
C LEU A 7 -46.08 14.95 -3.56
N TRP A 8 -46.30 13.97 -4.44
CA TRP A 8 -45.40 12.82 -4.60
C TRP A 8 -44.03 13.21 -5.15
N ALA A 9 -43.97 14.16 -6.09
CA ALA A 9 -42.71 14.68 -6.60
C ALA A 9 -41.91 15.41 -5.50
N VAL A 10 -42.57 16.24 -4.69
CA VAL A 10 -41.92 16.94 -3.56
C VAL A 10 -41.43 15.95 -2.50
N LEU A 11 -42.21 14.91 -2.18
CA LEU A 11 -41.81 13.87 -1.23
C LEU A 11 -40.62 13.04 -1.73
N LEU A 12 -40.57 12.69 -3.03
CA LEU A 12 -39.43 12.00 -3.63
C LEU A 12 -38.15 12.85 -3.59
N VAL A 13 -38.25 14.13 -3.92
CA VAL A 13 -37.11 15.07 -3.86
C VAL A 13 -36.62 15.28 -2.42
N LEU A 14 -37.53 15.42 -1.45
CA LEU A 14 -37.19 15.60 -0.05
C LEU A 14 -36.55 14.33 0.55
N SER A 15 -37.02 13.14 0.15
CA SER A 15 -36.44 11.86 0.55
C SER A 15 -35.01 11.67 0.04
N MET A 16 -34.69 12.20 -1.15
CA MET A 16 -33.34 12.10 -1.71
C MET A 16 -32.32 12.99 -0.98
N MET A 17 -32.77 14.08 -0.35
CA MET A 17 -31.92 15.01 0.40
C MET A 17 -31.60 14.54 1.83
N LEU A 18 -32.32 13.54 2.36
CA LEU A 18 -32.10 13.01 3.71
C LEU A 18 -31.08 11.86 3.78
N VAL A 19 -30.34 11.57 2.71
CA VAL A 19 -29.35 10.47 2.72
C VAL A 19 -28.07 10.95 3.43
N PRO A 20 -27.75 10.43 4.64
CA PRO A 20 -26.46 10.70 5.25
C PRO A 20 -25.37 10.00 4.44
N ALA A 21 -24.39 10.77 3.94
CA ALA A 21 -23.22 10.25 3.24
C ALA A 21 -22.19 9.63 4.20
N GLU A 22 -22.56 8.55 4.90
CA GLU A 22 -21.68 7.85 5.86
C GLU A 22 -21.23 6.49 5.29
N ALA A 23 -20.20 6.51 4.43
CA ALA A 23 -19.46 5.29 4.04
C ALA A 23 -18.01 5.52 3.55
N LYS A 24 -17.58 6.77 3.27
CA LYS A 24 -16.31 7.03 2.56
C LYS A 24 -15.10 7.33 3.47
N ARG A 25 -15.33 7.63 4.76
CA ARG A 25 -14.29 8.16 5.68
C ARG A 25 -13.17 7.18 6.03
N ARG A 26 -13.46 5.87 6.12
CA ARG A 26 -12.45 4.86 6.51
C ARG A 26 -11.52 4.48 5.37
N SER A 27 -12.06 4.36 4.15
CA SER A 27 -11.28 4.06 2.95
C SER A 27 -10.29 5.19 2.63
N SER A 28 -10.74 6.45 2.75
CA SER A 28 -9.89 7.61 2.46
C SER A 28 -8.71 7.75 3.42
N ARG A 29 -8.91 7.53 4.73
CA ARG A 29 -7.82 7.57 5.73
C ARG A 29 -6.76 6.51 5.45
N ARG A 30 -7.17 5.30 5.07
CA ARG A 30 -6.27 4.19 4.77
C ARG A 30 -5.46 4.41 3.50
N SER A 31 -6.15 4.83 2.42
CA SER A 31 -5.48 5.18 1.18
C SER A 31 -4.49 6.32 1.40
N LYS A 32 -4.85 7.30 2.25
CA LYS A 32 -3.98 8.39 2.64
C LYS A 32 -2.73 7.90 3.37
N SER A 33 -2.85 7.01 4.36
CA SER A 33 -1.68 6.49 5.09
C SER A 33 -0.74 5.67 4.20
N ALA A 34 -1.29 4.85 3.30
CA ALA A 34 -0.48 4.09 2.35
C ALA A 34 0.28 5.01 1.37
N ASN A 35 -0.39 6.05 0.87
CA ASN A 35 0.24 7.02 -0.01
C ASN A 35 1.30 7.88 0.70
N THR A 36 1.08 8.22 1.98
CA THR A 36 2.10 8.90 2.78
C THR A 36 3.34 8.02 2.94
N LEU A 37 3.17 6.76 3.33
CA LEU A 37 4.28 5.82 3.46
C LEU A 37 5.03 5.63 2.15
N LYS A 38 4.32 5.48 1.02
CA LYS A 38 4.93 5.37 -0.31
C LYS A 38 5.82 6.58 -0.61
N ARG A 39 5.34 7.80 -0.35
CA ARG A 39 6.11 9.04 -0.57
C ARG A 39 7.33 9.13 0.33
N ASP A 40 7.23 8.69 1.57
CA ASP A 40 8.36 8.67 2.50
C ASP A 40 9.43 7.69 2.01
N CYS A 41 9.02 6.50 1.56
CA CYS A 41 9.92 5.53 0.92
C CYS A 41 10.61 6.10 -0.33
N GLU A 42 9.86 6.75 -1.23
CA GLU A 42 10.41 7.38 -2.44
C GLU A 42 11.43 8.48 -2.10
N ARG A 43 11.12 9.33 -1.13
CA ARG A 43 11.88 10.57 -0.87
C ARG A 43 13.02 10.41 0.12
N VAL A 44 12.91 9.47 1.05
CA VAL A 44 13.87 9.29 2.15
C VAL A 44 14.69 8.04 1.92
N THR A 45 14.04 6.88 1.78
CA THR A 45 14.74 5.59 1.72
C THR A 45 15.31 5.30 0.34
N CYS A 46 14.56 5.55 -0.73
CA CYS A 46 14.89 5.17 -2.10
C CYS A 46 15.33 6.34 -2.98
N LYS A 47 15.69 7.48 -2.37
CA LYS A 47 16.03 8.72 -3.08
C LYS A 47 17.19 8.57 -4.08
N GLY A 48 18.12 7.65 -3.79
CA GLY A 48 19.29 7.36 -4.63
C GLY A 48 19.28 5.96 -5.23
N ALA A 49 18.14 5.26 -5.21
CA ALA A 49 18.02 3.98 -5.92
C ALA A 49 18.18 4.23 -7.42
N HIS A 50 18.76 3.25 -8.13
CA HIS A 50 18.78 3.27 -9.59
C HIS A 50 17.35 3.31 -10.14
N GLU A 51 17.13 3.92 -11.30
CA GLU A 51 15.80 4.06 -11.90
C GLU A 51 15.12 2.69 -12.07
N ASP A 52 15.89 1.71 -12.52
CA ASP A 52 15.45 0.32 -12.71
C ASP A 52 15.01 -0.38 -11.42
N ASP A 53 15.60 0.00 -10.28
CA ASP A 53 15.32 -0.62 -8.98
C ASP A 53 14.38 0.22 -8.11
N GLN A 54 13.98 1.41 -8.58
CA GLN A 54 13.28 2.38 -7.75
C GLN A 54 11.94 1.83 -7.28
N GLU A 55 11.21 1.15 -8.16
CA GLU A 55 9.91 0.56 -7.84
C GLU A 55 10.04 -0.58 -6.83
N ASN A 56 11.00 -1.48 -7.05
CA ASN A 56 11.29 -2.59 -6.14
C ASN A 56 11.76 -2.09 -4.77
N CYS A 57 12.62 -1.06 -4.71
CA CYS A 57 13.04 -0.42 -3.48
C CYS A 57 11.84 0.14 -2.69
N VAL A 58 10.94 0.87 -3.36
CA VAL A 58 9.77 1.48 -2.72
C VAL A 58 8.79 0.42 -2.20
N LEU A 59 8.63 -0.69 -2.90
CA LEU A 59 7.78 -1.79 -2.45
C LEU A 59 8.40 -2.52 -1.24
N LYS A 60 9.70 -2.85 -1.28
CA LYS A 60 10.45 -3.43 -0.16
C LYS A 60 10.41 -2.51 1.07
N CYS A 61 10.59 -1.20 0.89
CA CYS A 61 10.51 -0.20 1.95
C CYS A 61 9.14 -0.14 2.62
N GLN A 62 8.05 -0.20 1.84
CA GLN A 62 6.69 -0.15 2.40
C GLN A 62 6.38 -1.37 3.27
N SER A 63 6.80 -2.57 2.83
CA SER A 63 6.72 -3.78 3.65
C SER A 63 7.55 -4.91 3.03
N PRO A 64 8.67 -5.32 3.65
CA PRO A 64 9.50 -6.40 3.12
C PRO A 64 8.75 -7.75 3.15
N GLU A 65 7.95 -8.02 4.18
CA GLU A 65 7.15 -9.26 4.27
C GLU A 65 6.13 -9.38 3.13
N CYS A 66 5.41 -8.31 2.82
CA CYS A 66 4.43 -8.32 1.72
C CYS A 66 5.09 -8.28 0.36
N TYR A 67 6.29 -7.69 0.27
CA TYR A 67 7.08 -7.73 -0.95
C TYR A 67 7.48 -9.16 -1.26
N GLU A 68 8.11 -9.86 -0.32
CA GLU A 68 8.55 -11.24 -0.51
C GLU A 68 7.39 -12.17 -0.91
N GLN A 69 6.24 -12.01 -0.25
CA GLN A 69 5.05 -12.82 -0.56
C GLN A 69 4.49 -12.61 -1.97
N VAL A 70 4.64 -11.41 -2.55
CA VAL A 70 4.00 -11.05 -3.84
C VAL A 70 5.01 -11.00 -4.99
N TYR A 71 6.24 -10.61 -4.68
CA TYR A 71 7.32 -10.26 -5.60
C TYR A 71 8.63 -11.05 -5.39
N GLY A 72 8.78 -11.80 -4.29
CA GLY A 72 10.03 -12.51 -3.99
C GLY A 72 10.42 -13.59 -5.00
N ALA A 73 9.44 -14.22 -5.66
CA ALA A 73 9.71 -15.22 -6.69
C ALA A 73 10.08 -14.60 -8.05
N ASP A 74 9.66 -13.38 -8.31
CA ASP A 74 9.79 -12.72 -9.62
C ASP A 74 9.64 -11.21 -9.41
N GLU A 75 10.76 -10.47 -9.36
CA GLU A 75 10.73 -9.03 -9.09
C GLU A 75 10.07 -8.25 -10.24
N LEU A 76 9.64 -7.02 -10.00
CA LEU A 76 9.10 -6.19 -11.09
C LEU A 76 10.21 -5.80 -12.06
N GLU A 77 9.94 -5.93 -13.35
CA GLU A 77 10.82 -5.34 -14.36
C GLU A 77 10.66 -3.81 -14.42
N PRO A 78 11.71 -3.06 -14.81
CA PRO A 78 11.61 -1.61 -14.95
C PRO A 78 10.48 -1.19 -15.90
N GLY A 79 9.53 -0.42 -15.39
CA GLY A 79 8.38 0.08 -16.16
C GLY A 79 7.21 -0.90 -16.28
N GLU A 80 7.30 -2.08 -15.64
CA GLU A 80 6.21 -3.04 -15.60
C GLU A 80 5.05 -2.56 -14.70
N VAL A 81 3.81 -2.68 -15.19
CA VAL A 81 2.61 -2.32 -14.41
C VAL A 81 1.74 -3.55 -14.16
N ASP A 82 2.08 -4.34 -13.14
CA ASP A 82 1.24 -5.44 -12.68
C ASP A 82 0.16 -4.96 -11.67
N ARG A 83 -1.04 -4.75 -12.19
CA ARG A 83 -2.21 -4.34 -11.38
C ARG A 83 -2.75 -5.43 -10.46
N GLU A 84 -2.60 -6.69 -10.82
CA GLU A 84 -3.12 -7.79 -10.02
C GLU A 84 -2.27 -7.98 -8.76
N ARG A 85 -0.95 -8.07 -8.93
CA ARG A 85 0.02 -8.16 -7.84
C ARG A 85 -0.02 -6.91 -6.97
N SER A 86 -0.18 -5.72 -7.56
CA SER A 86 -0.38 -4.47 -6.80
C SER A 86 -1.58 -4.52 -5.84
N ARG A 87 -2.70 -5.16 -6.26
CA ARG A 87 -3.87 -5.36 -5.39
C ARG A 87 -3.57 -6.37 -4.29
N ARG A 88 -2.87 -7.46 -4.61
CA ARG A 88 -2.44 -8.48 -3.62
C ARG A 88 -1.53 -7.87 -2.56
N PHE A 89 -0.54 -7.06 -2.97
CA PHE A 89 0.35 -6.33 -2.07
C PHE A 89 -0.43 -5.37 -1.16
N SER A 90 -1.34 -4.58 -1.73
CA SER A 90 -2.22 -3.68 -0.97
C SER A 90 -3.10 -4.42 0.04
N SER A 91 -3.56 -5.62 -0.31
CA SER A 91 -4.32 -6.51 0.57
C SER A 91 -3.46 -7.09 1.70
N CYS A 92 -2.22 -7.50 1.42
CA CYS A 92 -1.27 -7.97 2.44
C CYS A 92 -0.95 -6.88 3.47
N MET A 93 -0.56 -5.67 3.02
CA MET A 93 -0.33 -4.55 3.94
C MET A 93 -1.57 -4.26 4.79
N THR A 94 -2.73 -4.45 4.17
CA THR A 94 -4.02 -4.24 4.78
C THR A 94 -4.33 -5.20 5.93
N THR A 95 -4.01 -6.48 5.76
CA THR A 95 -4.22 -7.51 6.78
C THR A 95 -3.17 -7.38 7.89
N MET A 96 -1.92 -7.08 7.55
CA MET A 96 -0.86 -6.87 8.54
C MET A 96 -1.13 -5.70 9.49
N GLY A 97 -1.64 -4.57 8.97
CA GLY A 97 -2.04 -3.43 9.81
C GLY A 97 -3.14 -3.77 10.82
N LYS A 98 -4.09 -4.67 10.45
CA LYS A 98 -5.14 -5.15 11.37
C LYS A 98 -4.57 -6.06 12.47
N ARG A 99 -3.60 -6.91 12.12
CA ARG A 99 -2.93 -7.81 13.07
C ARG A 99 -2.16 -7.04 14.14
N LYS A 100 -1.46 -5.96 13.77
CA LYS A 100 -0.72 -5.09 14.71
C LYS A 100 -1.65 -4.35 15.68
N SER A 101 -2.85 -3.94 15.27
CA SER A 101 -3.82 -3.30 16.18
C SER A 101 -4.52 -4.26 17.15
N GLY A 102 -4.56 -5.56 16.86
CA GLY A 102 -5.23 -6.57 17.68
C GLY A 102 -4.31 -7.33 18.64
N ARG A 103 -2.98 -7.21 18.48
CA ARG A 103 -1.98 -7.91 19.30
C ARG A 103 -1.26 -6.89 20.18
N ARG A 104 -1.54 -6.87 21.49
CA ARG A 104 -0.56 -6.35 22.48
C ARG A 104 0.77 -7.09 22.20
N PRO A 105 1.92 -6.40 22.11
CA PRO A 105 3.16 -7.02 21.69
C PRO A 105 3.59 -8.05 22.74
N ALA A 106 3.39 -9.33 22.44
CA ALA A 106 4.25 -10.38 22.96
C ALA A 106 5.55 -10.26 22.16
N GLN A 107 6.60 -9.82 22.87
CA GLN A 107 8.00 -9.69 22.49
C GLN A 107 8.40 -10.56 21.27
N GLN A 108 8.93 -9.92 20.22
CA GLN A 108 9.84 -10.60 19.30
C GLN A 108 11.26 -10.32 19.79
N PRO A 109 12.13 -11.35 19.89
CA PRO A 109 13.52 -11.14 20.27
C PRO A 109 14.24 -10.40 19.15
N GLU A 110 14.91 -9.33 19.57
CA GLU A 110 16.00 -8.70 18.85
C GLU A 110 17.00 -9.76 18.37
N LYS A 111 17.14 -9.93 17.05
CA LYS A 111 18.36 -10.50 16.47
C LYS A 111 19.12 -9.37 15.82
N ARG A 112 19.96 -8.75 16.65
CA ARG A 112 21.10 -7.93 16.31
C ARG A 112 22.23 -8.83 15.83
N GLY A 113 22.81 -8.46 14.69
CA GLY A 113 24.15 -8.85 14.25
C GLY A 113 24.26 -10.15 13.48
N GLU A 114 24.57 -10.06 12.18
CA GLU A 114 25.93 -10.39 11.76
C GLU A 114 26.31 -9.58 10.51
N GLU A 115 27.41 -8.85 10.67
CA GLU A 115 28.19 -8.24 9.62
C GLU A 115 29.04 -9.33 8.95
N GLY A 116 29.18 -9.27 7.63
CA GLY A 116 30.10 -10.09 6.84
C GLY A 116 30.13 -9.54 5.42
N SER A 117 30.82 -8.42 5.22
CA SER A 117 32.17 -8.37 4.65
C SER A 117 32.22 -8.70 3.15
N VAL A 118 32.28 -7.61 2.38
CA VAL A 118 33.06 -7.39 1.16
C VAL A 118 33.82 -8.62 0.65
N SER A 119 33.57 -8.98 -0.61
CA SER A 119 34.65 -9.39 -1.50
C SER A 119 34.39 -8.81 -2.88
N ALA A 120 35.30 -7.93 -3.29
CA ALA A 120 35.48 -7.58 -4.68
C ALA A 120 35.85 -8.86 -5.45
N GLU A 121 35.28 -9.04 -6.64
CA GLU A 121 35.95 -9.85 -7.65
C GLU A 121 36.09 -9.03 -8.94
N GLN A 122 37.34 -9.05 -9.39
CA GLN A 122 37.95 -8.34 -10.48
C GLN A 122 37.48 -8.95 -11.81
N GLN A 123 37.11 -8.13 -12.80
CA GLN A 123 37.08 -8.58 -14.20
C GLN A 123 38.52 -8.86 -14.68
N PRO A 124 38.80 -9.96 -15.40
CA PRO A 124 39.96 -10.04 -16.25
C PRO A 124 39.60 -9.57 -17.68
N GLU A 125 40.45 -8.70 -18.21
CA GLU A 125 40.53 -8.38 -19.64
C GLU A 125 41.11 -9.57 -20.42
N LEU A 126 40.58 -9.78 -21.62
CA LEU A 126 41.24 -10.50 -22.73
C LEU A 126 40.96 -9.75 -24.03
#